data_AF-A0A3N4N5S6-F1
#
_entry.id   AF-A0A3N4N5S6-F1
#
_cell.length_a   1.000
_cell.length_b   1.000
_cell.length_c   1.000
_cell.angle_alpha   90.00
_cell.angle_beta   90.00
_cell.angle_gamma   90.00
#
_symmetry.space_group_name_H-M   'P 1'
#
loop_
_entity.id
_entity.type
_entity.pdbx_description
1 polymer ?
#
loop_
_entity_poly.entity_id
_entity_poly.type
_entity_poly.pdbx_seq_one_letter_code
_entity_poly.pdbx_strand_id
1 'polypeptide(L)'
;MSTAQTLTLDNQTVNPEISDKREPVRMDAIQEIAATAAGTERPALIWGNTDRATVAAEALWIFARRTGLDGSGDEAYTAVQDLIANLMHLCEQEGITDENVTFASLVSSAEMHYQAELDEC
;
A
#
# COMPACT_ATOMS: atom_id res chain seq x y z
N MET A 1 -48.47 10.74 30.02
CA MET A 1 -47.99 9.53 29.33
C MET A 1 -47.21 10.00 28.11
N SER A 2 -45.89 9.79 28.12
CA SER A 2 -44.96 10.37 27.13
C SER A 2 -44.64 9.32 26.06
N THR A 3 -44.85 9.65 24.79
CA THR A 3 -44.61 8.76 23.65
C THR A 3 -43.13 8.78 23.26
N ALA A 4 -42.47 7.63 23.39
CA ALA A 4 -41.11 7.44 22.89
C ALA A 4 -41.14 7.39 21.35
N GLN A 5 -40.43 8.31 20.71
CA GLN A 5 -40.15 8.28 19.27
C GLN A 5 -38.87 7.46 19.06
N THR A 6 -39.02 6.29 18.45
CA THR A 6 -37.91 5.44 18.01
C THR A 6 -37.27 6.06 16.78
N LEU A 7 -36.06 6.60 16.92
CA LEU A 7 -35.21 7.01 15.80
C LEU A 7 -34.74 5.76 15.06
N THR A 8 -35.22 5.55 13.84
CA THR A 8 -34.68 4.55 12.92
C THR A 8 -33.43 5.15 12.29
N LEU A 9 -32.25 4.67 12.69
CA LEU A 9 -30.99 5.03 12.05
C LEU A 9 -30.90 4.23 10.75
N ASP A 10 -31.17 4.88 9.62
CA ASP A 10 -30.84 4.34 8.30
C ASP A 10 -29.32 4.20 8.20
N ASN A 11 -28.83 3.00 8.50
CA ASN A 11 -27.43 2.64 8.38
C ASN A 11 -27.13 2.39 6.90
N GLN A 12 -27.14 3.45 6.10
CA GLN A 12 -26.65 3.41 4.72
C GLN A 12 -25.14 3.16 4.80
N THR A 13 -24.72 1.95 4.43
CA THR A 13 -23.33 1.64 4.14
C THR A 13 -22.86 2.53 3.00
N VAL A 14 -22.14 3.59 3.34
CA VAL A 14 -21.43 4.45 2.39
C VAL A 14 -20.14 3.73 1.99
N ASN A 15 -20.27 2.65 1.24
CA ASN A 15 -19.20 2.20 0.37
C ASN A 15 -19.68 2.46 -1.05
N PRO A 16 -19.24 3.55 -1.72
CA PRO A 16 -19.40 3.60 -3.15
C PRO A 16 -18.60 2.42 -3.71
N GLU A 17 -19.28 1.48 -4.39
CA GLU A 17 -18.63 0.54 -5.28
C GLU A 17 -17.92 1.37 -6.36
N ILE A 18 -16.65 1.70 -6.11
CA ILE A 18 -15.77 2.23 -7.12
C ILE A 18 -15.49 1.05 -8.06
N SER A 19 -16.40 0.85 -9.02
CA SER A 19 -16.18 0.00 -10.18
C SER A 19 -15.15 0.69 -11.08
N ASP A 20 -13.90 0.78 -10.65
CA ASP A 20 -12.80 1.13 -11.54
C ASP A 20 -12.54 -0.09 -12.43
N LYS A 21 -12.96 -0.02 -13.69
CA LYS A 21 -12.83 -1.11 -14.68
C LYS A 21 -11.38 -1.25 -15.18
N ARG A 22 -10.38 -0.95 -14.34
CA ARG A 22 -8.97 -1.16 -14.67
C ARG A 22 -8.66 -2.62 -14.46
N GLU A 23 -8.02 -3.24 -15.45
CA GLU A 23 -7.51 -4.59 -15.29
C GLU A 23 -6.55 -4.62 -14.08
N PRO A 24 -6.65 -5.62 -13.20
CA PRO A 24 -5.74 -5.75 -12.07
C PRO A 24 -4.28 -5.74 -12.54
N VAL A 25 -3.43 -4.98 -11.85
CA VAL A 25 -1.99 -5.03 -12.10
C VAL A 25 -1.49 -6.39 -11.66
N ARG A 26 -0.79 -7.08 -12.56
CA ARG A 26 -0.21 -8.39 -12.33
C ARG A 26 1.25 -8.30 -11.92
N MET A 27 1.75 -9.38 -11.33
CA MET A 27 3.14 -9.44 -10.85
C MET A 27 4.18 -9.42 -11.97
N ASP A 28 3.83 -9.75 -13.22
CA ASP A 28 4.73 -9.60 -14.37
C ASP A 28 5.09 -8.12 -14.64
N ALA A 29 4.13 -7.21 -14.53
CA ALA A 29 4.38 -5.77 -14.61
C ALA A 29 5.28 -5.28 -13.46
N ILE A 30 5.09 -5.80 -12.24
CA ILE A 30 5.96 -5.49 -11.09
C ILE A 30 7.39 -5.99 -11.34
N GLN A 31 7.53 -7.19 -11.91
CA GLN A 31 8.82 -7.75 -12.28
C GLN A 31 9.55 -6.88 -13.31
N GLU A 32 8.85 -6.41 -14.34
CA GLU A 32 9.43 -5.53 -15.37
C GLU A 32 9.94 -4.22 -14.77
N ILE A 33 9.15 -3.58 -13.90
CA ILE A 33 9.56 -2.36 -13.20
C ILE A 33 10.76 -2.65 -12.28
N ALA A 34 10.71 -3.72 -11.49
CA ALA A 34 11.80 -4.12 -10.59
C ALA A 34 13.11 -4.41 -11.34
N ALA A 35 13.03 -4.94 -12.56
CA ALA A 35 14.21 -5.18 -13.39
C ALA A 35 14.93 -3.87 -13.76
N THR A 36 14.22 -2.74 -13.81
CA THR A 36 14.86 -1.43 -14.05
C THR A 36 15.71 -0.97 -12.86
N ALA A 37 15.40 -1.39 -11.63
CA ALA A 37 16.16 -1.08 -10.41
C ALA A 37 17.50 -1.82 -10.32
N ALA A 38 17.58 -3.04 -10.89
CA ALA A 38 18.75 -3.91 -10.75
C ALA A 38 20.06 -3.31 -11.34
N GLY A 39 19.93 -2.33 -12.25
CA GLY A 39 21.05 -1.66 -12.91
C GLY A 39 21.41 -0.28 -12.36
N THR A 40 20.70 0.22 -11.33
CA THR A 40 20.90 1.59 -10.84
C THR A 40 22.04 1.69 -9.81
N GLU A 41 22.70 2.84 -9.76
CA GLU A 41 23.70 3.15 -8.72
C GLU A 41 23.10 3.03 -7.30
N ARG A 42 23.96 2.76 -6.31
CA ARG A 42 23.58 2.67 -4.89
C ARG A 42 24.28 3.77 -4.08
N PRO A 43 23.55 4.63 -3.34
CA PRO A 43 22.09 4.67 -3.17
C PRO A 43 21.35 5.09 -4.45
N ALA A 44 20.12 4.61 -4.64
CA ALA A 44 19.27 5.04 -5.74
C ALA A 44 18.97 6.53 -5.59
N LEU A 45 19.12 7.29 -6.67
CA LEU A 45 18.75 8.70 -6.70
C LEU A 45 17.26 8.79 -6.99
N ILE A 46 16.50 9.41 -6.08
CA ILE A 46 15.05 9.61 -6.23
C ILE A 46 14.80 11.04 -6.71
N TRP A 47 14.52 11.20 -8.00
CA TRP A 47 14.25 12.50 -8.62
C TRP A 47 12.77 12.71 -8.91
N GLY A 48 12.00 11.63 -9.01
CA GLY A 48 10.57 11.71 -9.27
C GLY A 48 9.81 10.44 -8.95
N ASN A 49 8.52 10.47 -9.30
CA ASN A 49 7.56 9.42 -8.97
C ASN A 49 7.89 8.07 -9.64
N THR A 50 8.53 8.10 -10.81
CA THR A 50 9.02 6.89 -11.47
C THR A 50 10.11 6.22 -10.64
N ASP A 51 11.08 6.96 -10.12
CA ASP A 51 12.15 6.39 -9.29
C ASP A 51 11.59 5.83 -7.98
N ARG A 52 10.64 6.55 -7.34
CA ARG A 52 9.92 6.07 -6.16
C ARG A 52 9.21 4.75 -6.42
N ALA A 53 8.48 4.65 -7.54
CA ALA A 53 7.78 3.43 -7.94
C ALA A 53 8.74 2.29 -8.27
N THR A 54 9.87 2.58 -8.91
CA THR A 54 10.89 1.58 -9.26
C THR A 54 11.51 0.93 -8.02
N VAL A 55 11.91 1.72 -7.02
CA VAL A 55 12.46 1.20 -5.76
C VAL A 55 11.40 0.43 -4.97
N ALA A 56 10.15 0.91 -4.95
CA ALA A 56 9.04 0.19 -4.32
C ALA A 56 8.76 -1.16 -5.00
N ALA A 57 8.79 -1.21 -6.34
CA ALA A 57 8.62 -2.44 -7.12
C ALA A 57 9.75 -3.44 -6.85
N GLU A 58 11.00 -3.00 -6.71
CA GLU A 58 12.12 -3.87 -6.33
C GLU A 58 11.86 -4.55 -4.97
N ALA A 59 11.45 -3.77 -3.97
CA ALA A 59 11.14 -4.29 -2.64
C ALA A 59 9.98 -5.30 -2.67
N LEU A 60 8.89 -4.94 -3.37
CA LEU A 60 7.71 -5.80 -3.52
C LEU A 60 8.06 -7.11 -4.26
N TRP A 61 8.85 -7.04 -5.32
CA TRP A 61 9.28 -8.21 -6.09
C TRP A 61 10.16 -9.15 -5.27
N ILE A 62 11.08 -8.61 -4.46
CA ILE A 62 11.88 -9.43 -3.54
C ILE A 62 10.99 -10.11 -2.50
N PHE A 63 10.02 -9.39 -1.94
CA PHE A 63 9.05 -9.95 -1.00
C PHE A 63 8.24 -11.08 -1.63
N ALA A 64 7.61 -10.82 -2.78
CA ALA A 64 6.76 -11.77 -3.48
C ALA A 64 7.48 -13.09 -3.78
N ARG A 65 8.72 -13.03 -4.27
CA ARG A 65 9.53 -14.24 -4.52
C ARG A 65 9.86 -15.04 -3.26
N ARG A 66 9.92 -14.39 -2.10
CA ARG A 66 10.19 -15.06 -0.82
C ARG A 66 8.94 -15.71 -0.23
N THR A 67 7.76 -15.19 -0.54
CA THR A 67 6.48 -15.69 -0.04
C THR A 67 5.73 -16.57 -1.03
N GLY A 68 6.19 -16.64 -2.29
CA GLY A 68 5.55 -17.39 -3.36
C GLY A 68 4.37 -16.67 -4.02
N LEU A 69 4.33 -15.33 -3.92
CA LEU A 69 3.33 -14.45 -4.54
C LEU A 69 3.85 -13.82 -5.85
N ASP A 70 4.86 -14.43 -6.48
CA ASP A 70 5.52 -13.93 -7.70
C ASP A 70 4.97 -14.58 -8.98
N GLY A 71 3.83 -15.27 -8.90
CA GLY A 71 3.21 -15.88 -10.07
C GLY A 71 2.79 -14.81 -11.09
N SER A 72 3.15 -15.00 -12.37
CA SER A 72 2.87 -14.01 -13.43
C SER A 72 1.38 -13.62 -13.60
N GLY A 73 0.45 -14.48 -13.16
CA GLY A 73 -0.98 -14.20 -13.17
C GLY A 73 -1.52 -13.68 -11.84
N ASP A 74 -0.69 -13.64 -10.79
CA ASP A 74 -1.10 -13.18 -9.47
C ASP A 74 -1.26 -11.67 -9.46
N GLU A 75 -2.24 -11.19 -8.71
CA GLU A 75 -2.52 -9.77 -8.59
C GLU A 75 -1.51 -9.10 -7.65
N ALA A 76 -0.88 -8.02 -8.11
CA ALA A 76 0.03 -7.21 -7.32
C ALA A 76 -0.65 -6.64 -6.06
N TYR A 77 -1.97 -6.44 -6.11
CA TYR A 77 -2.79 -6.03 -4.96
C TYR A 77 -2.59 -6.96 -3.76
N THR A 78 -2.66 -8.28 -3.97
CA THR A 78 -2.47 -9.28 -2.89
C THR A 78 -1.05 -9.22 -2.33
N ALA A 79 -0.04 -9.13 -3.20
CA ALA A 79 1.35 -9.01 -2.76
C ALA A 79 1.59 -7.75 -1.92
N VAL A 80 0.98 -6.61 -2.29
CA VAL A 80 1.06 -5.36 -1.52
C VAL A 80 0.36 -5.51 -0.17
N GLN A 81 -0.83 -6.10 -0.14
CA GLN A 81 -1.57 -6.31 1.11
C GLN A 81 -0.77 -7.19 2.09
N ASP A 82 -0.20 -8.29 1.60
CA ASP A 82 0.60 -9.21 2.41
C ASP A 82 1.93 -8.58 2.85
N LEU A 83 2.52 -7.72 2.02
CA LEU A 83 3.69 -6.92 2.41
C LEU A 83 3.34 -5.95 3.55
N ILE A 84 2.22 -5.24 3.45
CA ILE A 84 1.74 -4.32 4.49
C ILE A 84 1.47 -5.09 5.79
N ALA A 85 0.81 -6.25 5.72
CA ALA A 85 0.56 -7.08 6.90
C ALA A 85 1.87 -7.53 7.57
N ASN A 86 2.89 -7.91 6.79
CA ASN A 86 4.19 -8.28 7.33
C ASN A 86 4.97 -7.08 7.88
N LEU A 87 4.80 -5.88 7.31
CA LEU A 87 5.34 -4.65 7.89
C LEU A 87 4.65 -4.32 9.23
N MET A 88 3.34 -4.57 9.37
CA MET A 88 2.64 -4.42 10.66
C MET A 88 3.24 -5.37 11.71
N HIS A 89 3.44 -6.64 11.37
CA HIS A 89 4.09 -7.61 12.27
C HIS A 89 5.52 -7.20 12.62
N LEU A 90 6.31 -6.73 11.65
CA LEU A 90 7.67 -6.24 11.89
C LEU A 90 7.67 -5.05 12.85
N CYS A 91 6.77 -4.08 12.63
CA CYS A 91 6.69 -2.88 13.45
C CYS A 91 6.33 -3.18 14.90
N GLU A 92 5.40 -4.12 15.12
CA GLU A 92 5.04 -4.60 16.45
C GLU A 92 6.21 -5.35 17.12
N GLN A 93 6.83 -6.28 16.40
CA GLN A 93 7.90 -7.13 16.94
C GLN A 93 9.15 -6.33 17.36
N GLU A 94 9.54 -5.35 16.55
CA GLU A 94 10.77 -4.57 16.77
C GLU A 94 10.53 -3.26 17.54
N GLY A 95 9.29 -2.99 17.97
CA GLY A 95 8.94 -1.79 18.73
C GLY A 95 9.04 -0.49 17.92
N ILE A 96 8.87 -0.56 16.60
CA ILE A 96 8.75 0.63 15.72
C ILE A 96 7.41 1.33 15.99
N THR A 97 6.39 0.53 16.30
CA THR A 97 5.07 1.01 16.74
C THR A 97 4.82 0.60 18.19
N ASP A 98 4.10 1.44 18.91
CA ASP A 98 3.71 1.22 20.29
C ASP A 98 2.31 1.80 20.56
N GLU A 99 1.94 1.96 21.84
CA GLU A 99 0.65 2.52 22.26
C GLU A 99 0.43 3.98 21.80
N ASN A 100 1.49 4.72 21.51
CA ASN A 100 1.46 6.12 21.10
C ASN A 100 1.65 6.28 19.58
N VAL A 101 2.41 5.40 18.94
CA VAL A 101 2.69 5.41 17.50
C VAL A 101 2.16 4.13 16.88
N THR A 102 0.97 4.19 16.29
CA THR A 102 0.35 3.03 15.64
C THR A 102 0.78 2.92 14.18
N PHE A 103 0.71 1.71 13.60
CA PHE A 103 0.97 1.53 12.16
C PHE A 103 0.03 2.40 11.31
N ALA A 104 -1.23 2.57 11.73
CA ALA A 104 -2.18 3.47 11.08
C ALA A 104 -1.68 4.92 11.05
N SER A 105 -1.10 5.41 12.15
CA SER A 105 -0.53 6.77 12.19
C SER A 105 0.69 6.94 11.27
N LEU A 106 1.49 5.88 11.10
CA LEU A 106 2.59 5.87 10.12
C LEU A 106 2.05 5.96 8.69
N VAL A 107 1.01 5.18 8.36
CA VAL A 107 0.35 5.23 7.05
C VAL A 107 -0.26 6.61 6.78
N SER A 108 -0.98 7.20 7.75
CA SER A 108 -1.53 8.55 7.59
C SER A 108 -0.46 9.61 7.38
N SER A 109 0.69 9.48 8.05
CA SER A 109 1.82 10.40 7.85
C SER A 109 2.46 10.21 6.48
N ALA A 110 2.61 8.95 6.03
CA ALA A 110 3.10 8.64 4.68
C ALA A 110 2.16 9.15 3.59
N GLU A 111 0.84 9.08 3.79
CA GLU A 111 -0.16 9.63 2.88
C GLU A 111 -0.04 11.16 2.80
N MET A 112 0.16 11.85 3.92
CA MET A 112 0.42 13.29 3.92
C MET A 112 1.67 13.66 3.10
N HIS A 113 2.75 12.87 3.22
CA HIS A 113 3.94 13.07 2.38
C HIS A 113 3.66 12.82 0.90
N TYR A 114 2.94 11.75 0.57
CA TYR A 114 2.54 11.45 -0.80
C TYR A 114 1.71 12.59 -1.43
N GLN A 115 0.74 13.13 -0.70
CA GLN A 115 -0.07 14.25 -1.19
C GLN A 115 0.74 15.53 -1.36
N ALA A 116 1.65 15.84 -0.42
CA ALA A 116 2.53 17.00 -0.55
C ALA A 116 3.41 16.90 -1.81
N GLU A 117 3.93 15.71 -2.14
CA GLU A 117 4.71 15.47 -3.35
C GLU A 117 3.88 15.63 -4.64
N LEU A 118 2.57 15.37 -4.60
CA LEU A 118 1.66 15.60 -5.73
C LEU A 118 1.36 17.09 -5.95
N ASP A 119 1.21 17.86 -4.86
CA ASP A 119 0.96 19.31 -4.92
C ASP A 119 2.19 20.11 -5.39
N GLU A 120 3.39 19.53 -5.28
CA GLU A 120 4.66 20.11 -5.76
C GLU A 120 4.91 19.90 -7.27
N CYS A 121 4.06 19.13 -7.97
CA CYS A 121 4.15 18.81 -9.40
C CYS A 121 3.18 19.62 -10.27
#